data_AF-G8YTW3-F1
#
_entry.id   AF-G8YTW3-F1
#
_cell.length_a   1.000
_cell.length_b   1.000
_cell.length_c   1.000
_cell.angle_alpha   90.00
_cell.angle_beta   90.00
_cell.angle_gamma   90.00
#
_symmetry.space_group_name_H-M   'P 1'
#
loop_
_entity.id
_entity.type
_entity.pdbx_description
1 polymer ?
#
loop_
_entity_poly.entity_id
_entity_poly.type
_entity_poly.pdbx_seq_one_letter_code
_entity_poly.pdbx_strand_id
1 'polypeptide(L)'
;MSQGKEQSNEKMAEDSSSAKISGTDPVGGADRVCSNGFDRVLEDEQIKSMLKYRALQFHLSVILKIIKDPGFSGENTAEGRREIANMKLTGLRSGGREENEIVEEFVDRILFLMESDESAN
;
A
#
# COMPACT_ATOMS: atom_id res chain seq x y z
N MET A 1 62.23 -19.88 1.31
CA MET A 1 62.35 -19.09 0.06
C MET A 1 60.93 -18.95 -0.48
N SER A 2 60.31 -17.81 -0.73
CA SER A 2 60.68 -16.40 -0.59
C SER A 2 59.37 -15.63 -0.45
N GLN A 3 59.41 -14.55 0.34
CA GLN A 3 58.38 -13.53 0.38
C GLN A 3 58.48 -12.69 -0.90
N GLY A 4 57.36 -12.42 -1.57
CA GLY A 4 57.23 -11.39 -2.60
C GLY A 4 56.68 -10.11 -2.00
N LYS A 5 57.47 -9.04 -2.04
CA LYS A 5 57.13 -7.66 -1.67
C LYS A 5 56.66 -6.87 -2.90
N GLU A 6 56.10 -5.68 -2.63
CA GLU A 6 56.09 -4.41 -3.38
C GLU A 6 54.66 -3.87 -3.59
N GLN A 7 54.20 -2.82 -2.88
CA GLN A 7 54.52 -1.37 -2.97
C GLN A 7 54.18 -0.79 -4.35
N SER A 8 53.57 0.37 -4.59
CA SER A 8 53.01 1.51 -3.83
C SER A 8 52.38 2.48 -4.87
N ASN A 9 51.67 3.52 -4.41
CA ASN A 9 51.32 4.78 -5.11
C ASN A 9 50.30 4.70 -6.28
N GLU A 10 49.49 5.72 -6.61
CA GLU A 10 49.60 7.16 -6.40
C GLU A 10 48.22 7.85 -6.40
N LYS A 11 48.21 9.09 -5.91
CA LYS A 11 47.09 9.95 -5.53
C LYS A 11 47.11 11.21 -6.42
N MET A 12 45.99 11.61 -7.01
CA MET A 12 45.75 12.94 -7.62
C MET A 12 44.23 13.25 -7.46
N ALA A 13 43.80 14.21 -6.61
CA ALA A 13 43.68 15.67 -6.80
C ALA A 13 42.69 16.03 -7.94
N GLU A 14 41.43 16.34 -7.59
CA GLU A 14 40.84 17.70 -7.45
C GLU A 14 40.55 18.39 -8.79
N ASP A 15 39.25 18.63 -9.09
CA ASP A 15 38.83 19.99 -9.43
C ASP A 15 37.33 20.22 -9.13
N SER A 16 37.08 21.44 -8.70
CA SER A 16 35.85 22.04 -8.22
C SER A 16 35.05 22.60 -9.39
N SER A 17 33.72 22.51 -9.36
CA SER A 17 32.88 23.61 -9.87
C SER A 17 31.46 23.56 -9.35
N SER A 18 31.17 24.56 -8.53
CA SER A 18 29.86 25.04 -8.12
C SER A 18 29.00 25.41 -9.32
N ALA A 19 27.84 24.77 -9.47
CA ALA A 19 26.69 25.35 -10.16
C ALA A 19 25.51 25.43 -9.18
N LYS A 20 25.23 26.65 -8.71
CA LYS A 20 23.94 27.03 -8.14
C LYS A 20 22.86 26.85 -9.20
N ILE A 21 21.87 26.00 -8.95
CA ILE A 21 20.55 26.16 -9.55
C ILE A 21 19.52 26.40 -8.45
N SER A 22 19.10 27.66 -8.40
CA SER A 22 17.85 28.12 -7.82
C SER A 22 16.70 27.63 -8.70
N GLY A 23 15.69 27.00 -8.12
CA GLY A 23 14.50 26.57 -8.84
C GLY A 23 13.45 26.06 -7.87
N THR A 24 12.67 26.98 -7.30
CA THR A 24 11.40 26.70 -6.66
C THR A 24 10.40 26.26 -7.73
N ASP A 25 10.04 24.98 -7.73
CA ASP A 25 8.77 24.54 -8.29
C ASP A 25 8.04 23.74 -7.20
N PRO A 26 6.80 24.10 -6.83
CA PRO A 26 5.94 23.15 -6.17
C PRO A 26 5.69 22.05 -7.19
N VAL A 27 6.31 20.89 -7.01
CA VAL A 27 5.86 19.67 -7.67
C VAL A 27 4.49 19.34 -7.06
N GLY A 28 3.48 20.07 -7.52
CA GLY A 28 2.12 19.60 -7.63
C GLY A 28 2.17 18.44 -8.61
N GLY A 29 2.61 17.29 -8.10
CA GLY A 29 2.39 16.01 -8.73
C GLY A 29 0.89 15.78 -8.71
N ALA A 30 0.21 16.33 -9.71
CA ALA A 30 -0.94 15.69 -10.32
C ALA A 30 -0.43 14.35 -10.88
N ASP A 31 -0.13 13.42 -9.98
CA ASP A 31 -0.01 12.02 -10.35
C ASP A 31 -1.41 11.65 -10.84
N ARG A 32 -1.45 11.18 -12.07
CA ARG A 32 -2.69 10.84 -12.77
C ARG A 32 -3.29 9.65 -12.04
N VAL A 33 -4.10 9.89 -11.02
CA VAL A 33 -4.86 8.83 -10.39
C VAL A 33 -5.89 8.40 -11.43
N CYS A 34 -5.76 7.14 -11.87
CA CYS A 34 -6.68 6.48 -12.76
C CYS A 34 -8.10 6.67 -12.24
N SER A 35 -8.86 7.52 -12.92
CA SER A 35 -10.26 7.80 -12.61
C SER A 35 -11.09 6.54 -12.87
N ASN A 36 -11.26 5.69 -11.87
CA ASN A 36 -12.14 4.49 -11.88
C ASN A 36 -12.24 3.93 -10.46
N GLY A 37 -13.43 3.95 -9.86
CA GLY A 37 -13.83 3.30 -8.60
C GLY A 37 -13.23 3.87 -7.31
N PHE A 38 -11.90 3.88 -7.22
CA PHE A 38 -11.20 4.18 -5.98
C PHE A 38 -11.29 5.65 -5.56
N ASP A 39 -11.33 6.58 -6.51
CA ASP A 39 -11.52 8.01 -6.20
C ASP A 39 -12.87 8.25 -5.49
N ARG A 40 -13.93 7.57 -5.96
CA ARG A 40 -15.26 7.64 -5.33
C ARG A 40 -15.24 7.08 -3.91
N VAL A 41 -14.52 6.00 -3.68
CA VAL A 41 -14.33 5.42 -2.33
C VAL A 41 -13.56 6.39 -1.42
N LEU A 42 -12.54 7.05 -1.94
CA LEU A 42 -11.73 8.03 -1.18
C LEU A 42 -12.53 9.30 -0.86
N GLU A 43 -13.44 9.71 -1.72
CA GLU A 43 -14.27 10.90 -1.54
C GLU A 43 -15.52 10.64 -0.69
N ASP A 44 -15.95 9.38 -0.53
CA ASP A 44 -17.17 9.01 0.17
C ASP A 44 -17.14 9.32 1.67
N GLU A 45 -18.07 10.17 2.12
CA GLU A 45 -18.15 10.62 3.52
C GLU A 45 -18.54 9.50 4.49
N GLN A 46 -19.32 8.52 4.03
CA GLN A 46 -19.69 7.37 4.85
C GLN A 46 -18.45 6.50 5.12
N ILE A 47 -17.69 6.14 4.09
CA ILE A 47 -16.40 5.43 4.22
C ILE A 47 -15.45 6.19 5.16
N LYS A 48 -15.26 7.50 4.96
CA LYS A 48 -14.42 8.33 5.85
C LYS A 48 -14.88 8.32 7.29
N SER A 49 -16.20 8.34 7.53
CA SER A 49 -16.77 8.24 8.88
C SER A 49 -16.50 6.88 9.50
N MET A 50 -16.70 5.80 8.73
CA MET A 50 -16.47 4.43 9.19
C MET A 50 -15.01 4.18 9.55
N LEU A 51 -14.07 4.75 8.80
CA LEU A 51 -12.64 4.66 9.09
C LEU A 51 -12.23 5.29 10.43
N LYS A 52 -13.11 6.03 11.12
CA LYS A 52 -12.85 6.54 12.49
C LYS A 52 -13.00 5.47 13.56
N TYR A 53 -13.73 4.39 13.29
CA TYR A 53 -13.95 3.33 14.27
C TYR A 53 -12.71 2.46 14.45
N ARG A 54 -12.25 2.33 15.70
CA ARG A 54 -11.05 1.55 16.06
C ARG A 54 -11.15 0.08 15.69
N ALA A 55 -12.34 -0.51 15.82
CA ALA A 55 -12.58 -1.90 15.45
C ALA A 55 -12.32 -2.12 13.95
N LEU A 56 -12.87 -1.26 13.08
CA LEU A 56 -12.65 -1.34 11.64
C LEU A 56 -11.17 -1.14 11.29
N GLN A 57 -10.52 -0.11 11.86
CA GLN A 57 -9.09 0.13 11.66
C GLN A 57 -8.23 -1.09 12.02
N PHE A 58 -8.54 -1.75 13.15
CA PHE A 58 -7.85 -2.95 13.57
C PHE A 58 -7.99 -4.07 12.53
N HIS A 59 -9.22 -4.41 12.12
CA HIS A 59 -9.46 -5.47 11.14
C HIS A 59 -8.79 -5.18 9.79
N LEU A 60 -8.89 -3.95 9.28
CA LEU A 60 -8.22 -3.52 8.05
C LEU A 60 -6.69 -3.59 8.18
N SER A 61 -6.14 -3.22 9.34
CA SER A 61 -4.68 -3.30 9.57
C SER A 61 -4.16 -4.73 9.54
N VAL A 62 -4.93 -5.69 10.06
CA VAL A 62 -4.58 -7.11 10.01
C VAL A 62 -4.58 -7.62 8.58
N ILE A 63 -5.63 -7.31 7.81
CA ILE A 63 -5.72 -7.70 6.39
C ILE A 63 -4.56 -7.09 5.60
N LEU A 64 -4.28 -5.81 5.81
CA LEU A 64 -3.17 -5.11 5.17
C LEU A 64 -1.81 -5.75 5.51
N LYS A 65 -1.64 -6.18 6.76
CA LYS A 65 -0.43 -6.87 7.21
C LYS A 65 -0.29 -8.25 6.53
N ILE A 66 -1.36 -9.01 6.37
CA ILE A 66 -1.36 -10.28 5.62
C ILE A 66 -0.90 -10.04 4.17
N ILE A 67 -1.39 -8.99 3.52
CA ILE A 67 -1.05 -8.71 2.12
C ILE A 67 0.42 -8.30 1.96
N LYS A 68 0.95 -7.52 2.90
CA LYS A 68 2.27 -6.87 2.78
C LYS A 68 3.43 -7.64 3.40
N ASP A 69 3.18 -8.43 4.43
CA ASP A 69 4.22 -9.06 5.24
C ASP A 69 4.19 -10.60 5.11
N PRO A 70 5.12 -11.20 4.32
CA PRO A 70 5.26 -12.65 4.19
C PRO A 70 5.51 -13.38 5.51
N GLY A 71 6.19 -12.75 6.47
CA GLY A 71 6.47 -13.34 7.77
C GLY A 71 5.23 -13.37 8.67
N PHE A 72 4.30 -12.45 8.47
CA PHE A 72 3.01 -12.44 9.16
C PHE A 72 2.01 -13.42 8.54
N SER A 73 1.97 -13.51 7.20
CA SER A 73 1.05 -14.40 6.48
C SER A 73 1.52 -15.85 6.46
N GLY A 74 2.82 -16.11 6.60
CA GLY A 74 3.42 -17.43 6.34
C GLY A 74 3.52 -17.78 4.86
N GLU A 75 3.32 -16.81 3.97
CA GLU A 75 3.22 -17.01 2.52
C GLU A 75 4.17 -16.12 1.72
N ASN A 76 5.02 -16.74 0.92
CA ASN A 76 6.05 -16.05 0.15
C ASN A 76 5.53 -15.43 -1.14
N THR A 77 4.47 -16.01 -1.72
CA THR A 77 3.90 -15.52 -2.97
C THR A 77 2.86 -14.44 -2.71
N ALA A 78 2.81 -13.43 -3.59
CA ALA A 78 1.78 -12.40 -3.50
C ALA A 78 0.36 -12.97 -3.67
N GLU A 79 0.23 -14.05 -4.44
CA GLU A 79 -1.04 -14.75 -4.64
C GLU A 79 -1.52 -15.47 -3.38
N GLY A 80 -0.66 -16.27 -2.73
CA GLY A 80 -1.00 -16.93 -1.46
C GLY A 80 -1.36 -15.91 -0.37
N ARG A 81 -0.67 -14.78 -0.30
CA ARG A 81 -1.03 -13.69 0.62
C ARG A 81 -2.41 -13.09 0.33
N ARG A 82 -2.77 -12.92 -0.95
CA ARG A 82 -4.12 -12.46 -1.32
C ARG A 82 -5.18 -13.48 -0.93
N GLU A 83 -4.91 -14.77 -1.10
CA GLU A 83 -5.83 -15.84 -0.71
C GLU A 83 -6.07 -15.85 0.80
N ILE A 84 -5.03 -15.77 1.62
CA ILE A 84 -5.16 -15.69 3.10
C ILE A 84 -5.91 -14.41 3.49
N ALA A 85 -5.58 -13.28 2.87
CA ALA A 85 -6.26 -12.01 3.14
C ALA A 85 -7.75 -12.10 2.80
N ASN A 86 -8.10 -12.76 1.69
CA ASN A 86 -9.48 -13.01 1.29
C ASN A 86 -10.19 -13.92 2.29
N MET A 87 -9.58 -15.03 2.69
CA MET A 87 -10.13 -15.90 3.74
C MET A 87 -10.41 -15.13 5.05
N LYS A 88 -9.49 -14.23 5.44
CA LYS A 88 -9.69 -13.39 6.62
C LYS A 88 -10.85 -12.41 6.43
N LEU A 89 -10.95 -11.77 5.27
CA LEU A 89 -12.04 -10.85 4.95
C LEU A 89 -13.39 -11.57 4.94
N THR A 90 -13.51 -12.71 4.25
CA THR A 90 -14.73 -13.55 4.26
C THR A 90 -15.11 -13.98 5.66
N GLY A 91 -14.13 -14.30 6.52
CA GLY A 91 -14.38 -14.65 7.92
C GLY A 91 -14.97 -13.50 8.76
N LEU A 92 -14.79 -12.25 8.36
CA LEU A 92 -15.33 -11.05 9.02
C LEU A 92 -16.67 -10.59 8.42
N ARG A 93 -17.01 -11.07 7.22
CA ARG A 93 -18.26 -10.74 6.53
C ARG A 93 -19.43 -11.57 7.06
N SER A 94 -20.63 -11.24 6.59
CA SER A 94 -21.84 -11.96 6.95
C SER A 94 -21.72 -13.47 6.75
N GLY A 95 -22.08 -14.26 7.77
CA GLY A 95 -21.94 -15.71 7.76
C GLY A 95 -20.51 -16.22 8.05
N GLY A 96 -19.58 -15.32 8.33
CA GLY A 96 -18.21 -15.62 8.75
C GLY A 96 -18.10 -15.97 10.23
N ARG A 97 -17.06 -16.72 10.59
CA ARG A 97 -16.81 -17.15 11.99
C ARG A 97 -16.50 -16.00 12.96
N GLU A 98 -16.03 -14.87 12.43
CA GLU A 98 -15.63 -13.67 13.15
C GLU A 98 -16.44 -12.49 12.61
N GLU A 99 -17.69 -12.73 12.17
CA GLU A 99 -18.58 -11.74 11.57
C GLU A 99 -18.57 -10.43 12.37
N ASN A 100 -18.48 -9.33 11.64
CA ASN A 100 -18.38 -8.01 12.21
C ASN A 100 -19.21 -7.03 11.38
N GLU A 101 -20.29 -6.52 11.98
CA GLU A 101 -21.27 -5.65 11.32
C GLU A 101 -20.61 -4.44 10.64
N ILE A 102 -19.63 -3.79 11.30
CA ILE A 102 -18.99 -2.62 10.73
C ILE A 102 -18.05 -2.97 9.55
N VAL A 103 -17.50 -4.18 9.52
CA VAL A 103 -16.74 -4.66 8.37
C VAL A 103 -17.70 -4.98 7.22
N GLU A 104 -18.85 -5.60 7.48
CA GLU A 104 -19.84 -5.89 6.44
C GLU A 104 -20.34 -4.60 5.79
N GLU A 105 -20.82 -3.65 6.59
CA GLU A 105 -21.29 -2.36 6.08
C GLU A 105 -20.22 -1.63 5.26
N PHE A 106 -18.95 -1.75 5.67
CA PHE A 106 -17.83 -1.10 4.99
C PHE A 106 -17.56 -1.74 3.64
N VAL A 107 -17.55 -3.07 3.58
CA VAL A 107 -17.34 -3.82 2.35
C VAL A 107 -18.48 -3.59 1.39
N ASP A 108 -19.73 -3.64 1.87
CA ASP A 108 -20.91 -3.40 1.05
C ASP A 108 -20.90 -1.99 0.46
N ARG A 109 -20.51 -0.97 1.24
CA ARG A 109 -20.38 0.40 0.73
C ARG A 109 -19.30 0.50 -0.35
N ILE A 110 -18.15 -0.16 -0.17
CA ILE A 110 -17.09 -0.19 -1.19
C ILE A 110 -17.59 -0.87 -2.46
N LEU A 111 -18.18 -2.06 -2.36
CA LEU A 111 -18.68 -2.81 -3.51
C LEU A 111 -19.73 -2.00 -4.28
N PHE A 112 -20.67 -1.37 -3.57
CA PHE A 112 -21.67 -0.48 -4.17
C PHE A 112 -21.03 0.66 -4.99
N LEU A 113 -19.98 1.29 -4.46
CA LEU A 113 -19.28 2.39 -5.14
C LEU A 113 -18.47 1.90 -6.35
N MET A 114 -17.91 0.70 -6.29
CA MET A 114 -17.11 0.11 -7.36
C MET A 114 -17.98 -0.46 -8.50
N GLU A 115 -19.09 -1.13 -8.19
CA GLU A 115 -20.02 -1.70 -9.17
C GLU A 115 -20.83 -0.62 -9.90
N SER A 116 -21.05 0.53 -9.25
CA SER A 116 -21.72 1.68 -9.86
C SER A 116 -20.97 2.25 -11.07
N ASP A 117 -19.71 1.88 -11.30
CA ASP A 117 -18.94 2.29 -12.48
C ASP A 117 -19.17 1.38 -13.71
N GLU A 118 -19.61 0.12 -13.53
CA GLU A 118 -19.81 -0.83 -14.64
C GLU A 118 -21.13 -0.62 -15.40
N SER A 119 -22.09 0.09 -14.83
CA SER A 119 -23.44 0.28 -15.43
C SER A 119 -23.56 1.50 -16.35
N ALA A 120 -22.49 2.26 -16.55
CA ALA A 120 -22.48 3.50 -17.33
C ALA A 120 -21.84 3.37 -18.73
N ASN A 121 -21.57 2.15 -19.21
CA ASN A 121 -20.92 1.91 -20.51
C ASN A 121 -21.69 0.92 -21.39
#